data_AF-A0A9W6XJD6-F1
#
_entry.id   AF-A0A9W6XJD6-F1
#
_cell.length_a   1.000
_cell.length_b   1.000
_cell.length_c   1.000
_cell.angle_alpha   90.00
_cell.angle_beta   90.00
_cell.angle_gamma   90.00
#
_symmetry.space_group_name_H-M   'P 1'
#
loop_
_entity.id
_entity.type
_entity.pdbx_description
1 polymer ?
#
loop_
_entity_poly.entity_id
_entity_poly.type
_entity_poly.pdbx_seq_one_letter_code
_entity_poly.pdbx_strand_id
1 'polypeptide(L)'
;MNSNVNKEKRKSFVIELNKHIKNGHMVVFQGETNFNLYLSRDEGWPRIGERTVVQLPPSRGSNLHVQGGVSSGSGLVLLQPHEGSVNEQENACFMEDLFVAALRSEEYEELQPAKVVVVTDNTLACSEVEKLAREYLAADGIVNLNKLVVLRLGPYSPMQNPIEECWNSLMAKMRRFMAERKQEVLVRGEYSRSRSIA
;
A
#
# COMPACT_ATOMS: atom_id res chain seq x y z
N MET A 1 -20.29 4.84 -13.52
CA MET A 1 -19.46 5.10 -12.31
C MET A 1 -20.28 5.09 -11.01
N ASN A 2 -21.46 5.72 -10.96
CA ASN A 2 -22.29 5.78 -9.74
C ASN A 2 -23.66 5.06 -9.90
N SER A 3 -23.63 3.78 -10.29
CA SER A 3 -24.86 2.97 -10.44
C SER A 3 -25.47 2.63 -9.08
N ASN A 4 -26.78 2.35 -9.04
CA ASN A 4 -27.45 1.89 -7.83
C ASN A 4 -26.81 0.60 -7.28
N VAL A 5 -26.31 -0.27 -8.16
CA VAL A 5 -25.56 -1.48 -7.79
C VAL A 5 -24.29 -1.13 -7.02
N ASN A 6 -23.50 -0.14 -7.46
CA ASN A 6 -22.28 0.27 -6.76
C ASN A 6 -22.59 0.98 -5.43
N LYS A 7 -23.69 1.73 -5.35
CA LYS A 7 -24.17 2.33 -4.10
C LYS A 7 -24.52 1.25 -3.07
N GLU A 8 -25.22 0.20 -3.50
CA GLU A 8 -25.59 -0.90 -2.60
C GLU A 8 -24.36 -1.68 -2.13
N LYS A 9 -23.40 -1.98 -3.01
CA LYS A 9 -22.13 -2.62 -2.64
C LYS A 9 -21.31 -1.80 -1.64
N ARG A 10 -21.31 -0.46 -1.78
CA ARG A 10 -20.66 0.43 -0.81
C ARG A 10 -21.36 0.42 0.54
N LYS A 11 -22.69 0.37 0.54
CA LYS A 11 -23.49 0.31 1.76
C LYS A 11 -23.29 -1.02 2.48
N SER A 12 -23.30 -2.14 1.76
CA SER A 12 -23.08 -3.47 2.34
C SER A 12 -21.69 -3.58 2.98
N PHE A 13 -20.66 -3.07 2.30
CA PHE A 13 -19.31 -3.00 2.84
C PHE A 13 -19.27 -2.25 4.19
N VAL A 14 -19.86 -1.05 4.25
CA VAL A 14 -19.87 -0.24 5.48
C VAL A 14 -20.64 -0.93 6.60
N ILE A 15 -21.75 -1.62 6.29
CA ILE A 15 -22.52 -2.38 7.28
C ILE A 15 -21.67 -3.53 7.87
N GLU A 16 -20.97 -4.26 7.01
CA GLU A 16 -20.13 -5.39 7.43
C GLU A 16 -18.90 -4.94 8.21
N LEU A 17 -18.23 -3.89 7.75
CA LEU A 17 -17.11 -3.26 8.46
C LEU A 17 -17.53 -2.82 9.87
N ASN A 18 -18.67 -2.12 9.99
CA ASN A 18 -19.19 -1.69 11.29
C ASN A 18 -19.55 -2.86 12.22
N LYS A 19 -19.99 -4.00 11.66
CA LYS A 19 -20.25 -5.21 12.45
C LYS A 19 -18.95 -5.74 13.07
N HIS A 20 -17.85 -5.75 12.31
CA HIS A 20 -16.55 -6.17 12.81
C HIS A 20 -15.98 -5.21 13.87
N ILE A 21 -16.11 -3.91 13.66
CA ILE A 21 -15.71 -2.89 14.64
C ILE A 21 -16.50 -3.08 15.95
N LYS A 22 -17.82 -3.27 15.87
CA LYS A 22 -18.67 -3.51 17.07
C LYS A 22 -18.31 -4.80 17.81
N ASN A 23 -17.81 -5.81 17.09
CA ASN A 23 -17.37 -7.07 17.68
C ASN A 23 -15.94 -6.98 18.26
N GLY A 24 -15.29 -5.81 18.21
CA GLY A 24 -13.93 -5.63 18.73
C GLY A 24 -12.86 -6.30 17.87
N HIS A 25 -13.13 -6.55 16.59
CA HIS A 25 -12.12 -7.12 15.70
C HIS A 25 -11.08 -6.06 15.28
N MET A 26 -9.84 -6.49 15.11
CA MET A 26 -8.80 -5.65 14.52
C MET A 26 -9.08 -5.48 13.02
N VAL A 27 -9.04 -4.24 12.53
CA VAL A 27 -9.24 -3.93 11.11
C VAL A 27 -7.93 -3.40 10.54
N VAL A 28 -7.45 -4.04 9.49
CA VAL A 28 -6.24 -3.64 8.78
C VAL A 28 -6.61 -3.28 7.35
N PHE A 29 -6.38 -2.03 6.98
CA PHE A 29 -6.60 -1.51 5.63
C PHE A 29 -5.34 -1.74 4.80
N GLN A 30 -5.46 -2.56 3.76
CA GLN A 30 -4.41 -2.80 2.78
C GLN A 30 -4.59 -1.86 1.59
N GLY A 31 -3.47 -1.50 0.97
CA GLY A 31 -3.47 -0.77 -0.29
C GLY A 31 -2.10 -0.74 -0.91
N GLU A 32 -2.07 -0.21 -2.13
CA GLU A 32 -0.88 -0.15 -2.97
C GLU A 32 -0.74 1.24 -3.56
N THR A 33 0.49 1.69 -3.74
CA THR A 33 0.77 2.94 -4.41
C THR A 33 2.04 2.85 -5.25
N ASN A 34 2.07 3.64 -6.32
CA ASN A 34 3.19 3.71 -7.22
C ASN A 34 3.93 5.04 -7.02
N PHE A 35 5.22 4.94 -6.72
CA PHE A 35 6.11 6.07 -6.60
C PHE A 35 7.04 6.15 -7.80
N ASN A 36 6.93 7.26 -8.54
CA ASN A 36 7.90 7.56 -9.59
C ASN A 36 9.09 8.31 -8.99
N LEU A 37 10.31 7.80 -9.16
CA LEU A 37 11.53 8.47 -8.69
C LEU A 37 11.86 9.75 -9.50
N TYR A 38 11.23 9.95 -10.65
CA TYR A 38 11.33 11.11 -11.53
C TYR A 38 10.46 12.31 -11.07
N LEU A 39 10.22 12.48 -9.76
CA LEU A 39 9.43 13.61 -9.29
C LEU A 39 10.29 14.88 -9.25
N SER A 40 10.03 15.79 -10.17
CA SER A 40 10.52 17.18 -10.16
C SER A 40 9.43 18.14 -9.72
N ARG A 41 9.83 19.32 -9.21
CA ARG A 41 8.91 20.47 -9.13
C ARG A 41 8.65 20.99 -10.53
N ASP A 42 7.38 21.14 -10.90
CA ASP A 42 6.97 21.69 -12.19
C ASP A 42 7.05 23.23 -12.21
N GLU A 43 7.01 23.85 -11.02
CA GLU A 43 6.97 25.30 -10.86
C GLU A 43 8.04 25.79 -9.87
N GLY A 44 8.59 26.97 -10.14
CA GLY A 44 9.55 27.66 -9.29
C GLY A 44 9.53 29.16 -9.56
N TRP A 45 9.96 29.95 -8.58
CA TRP A 45 9.96 31.41 -8.63
C TRP A 45 11.35 31.93 -9.02
N PRO A 46 11.59 32.33 -10.29
CA PRO A 46 12.86 32.94 -10.68
C PRO A 46 12.84 34.44 -10.39
N ARG A 47 14.03 35.06 -10.44
CA ARG A 47 14.13 36.52 -10.47
C ARG A 47 13.58 37.04 -11.80
N ILE A 48 13.09 38.28 -11.82
CA ILE A 48 12.58 38.93 -13.03
C ILE A 48 13.68 38.91 -14.11
N GLY A 49 13.40 38.29 -15.25
CA GLY A 49 14.33 38.13 -16.37
C GLY A 49 15.08 36.79 -16.44
N GLU A 50 14.94 35.93 -15.43
CA GLU A 50 15.58 34.60 -15.41
C GLU A 50 14.60 33.47 -15.70
N ARG A 51 15.07 32.42 -16.38
CA ARG A 51 14.29 31.20 -16.61
C ARG A 51 14.56 30.18 -15.49
N THR A 52 13.50 29.65 -14.88
CA THR A 52 13.62 28.49 -13.99
C THR A 52 14.00 27.26 -14.82
N VAL A 53 15.17 26.68 -14.53
CA VAL A 53 15.65 25.45 -15.20
C VAL A 53 15.82 24.36 -14.16
N VAL A 54 15.24 23.19 -14.44
CA VAL A 54 15.30 22.02 -13.57
C VAL A 54 16.09 20.95 -14.32
N GLN A 55 17.27 20.60 -13.81
CA GLN A 55 17.96 19.39 -14.29
C GLN A 55 17.14 18.17 -13.91
N LEU A 56 16.76 17.36 -14.90
CA LEU A 56 16.05 16.11 -14.70
C LEU A 56 17.02 14.95 -14.89
N PRO A 57 16.79 13.80 -14.22
CA PRO A 57 17.54 12.58 -14.52
C PRO A 57 17.47 12.24 -16.03
N PRO A 58 18.52 11.63 -16.60
CA PRO A 58 18.54 11.26 -18.02
C PRO A 58 17.58 10.10 -18.37
N SER A 59 17.08 9.35 -17.39
CA SER A 59 16.06 8.30 -17.59
C SER A 59 14.93 8.42 -16.56
N ARG A 60 13.73 7.92 -16.88
CA ARG A 60 12.55 8.00 -16.02
C ARG A 60 12.63 7.16 -14.73
N GLY A 61 13.76 6.49 -14.44
CA GLY A 61 13.88 5.56 -13.32
C GLY A 61 12.88 4.38 -13.42
N SER A 62 13.05 3.38 -12.55
CA SER A 62 12.00 2.38 -12.31
C SER A 62 10.91 2.98 -11.42
N ASN A 63 9.64 2.60 -11.66
CA ASN A 63 8.58 2.90 -10.70
C ASN A 63 8.81 2.01 -9.47
N LEU A 64 8.85 2.63 -8.30
CA LEU A 64 8.86 1.93 -7.03
C LEU A 64 7.41 1.64 -6.65
N HIS A 65 7.04 0.37 -6.63
CA HIS A 65 5.75 -0.06 -6.15
C HIS A 65 5.82 -0.21 -4.62
N VAL A 66 4.81 0.24 -3.90
CA VAL A 66 4.77 0.14 -2.44
C VAL A 66 3.44 -0.45 -2.03
N GLN A 67 3.48 -1.58 -1.31
CA GLN A 67 2.33 -2.17 -0.66
C GLN A 67 2.40 -1.86 0.83
N GLY A 68 1.25 -1.65 1.47
CA GLY A 68 1.21 -1.51 2.90
C GLY A 68 -0.13 -1.84 3.51
N GLY A 69 -0.11 -1.97 4.84
CA GLY A 69 -1.28 -2.18 5.66
C GLY A 69 -1.27 -1.29 6.89
N VAL A 70 -2.40 -0.66 7.18
CA VAL A 70 -2.57 0.25 8.31
C VAL A 70 -3.75 -0.14 9.19
N SER A 71 -3.58 -0.01 10.49
CA SER A 71 -4.61 -0.25 11.52
C SER A 71 -4.84 1.01 12.33
N SER A 72 -6.01 1.12 12.96
CA SER A 72 -6.35 2.26 13.81
C SER A 72 -5.53 2.35 15.09
N GLY A 73 -5.23 1.21 15.75
CA GLY A 73 -4.44 1.20 16.99
C GLY A 73 -2.94 1.20 16.71
N SER A 74 -2.48 0.30 15.83
CA SER A 74 -1.06 0.07 15.56
C SER A 74 -0.45 1.07 14.56
N GLY A 75 -1.26 1.83 13.83
CA GLY A 75 -0.79 2.67 12.73
C GLY A 75 -0.30 1.80 11.56
N LEU A 76 0.94 2.00 11.12
CA LEU A 76 1.52 1.22 10.01
C LEU A 76 1.91 -0.18 10.50
N VAL A 77 1.21 -1.21 10.00
CA VAL A 77 1.45 -2.62 10.36
C VAL A 77 2.57 -3.21 9.52
N LEU A 78 2.53 -2.98 8.20
CA LEU A 78 3.55 -3.47 7.27
C LEU A 78 3.68 -2.51 6.09
N LEU A 79 4.90 -2.36 5.58
CA LEU A 79 5.23 -1.60 4.38
C LEU A 79 6.31 -2.35 3.60
N GLN A 80 6.00 -2.80 2.40
CA GLN A 80 6.93 -3.51 1.52
C GLN A 80 7.07 -2.77 0.19
N PRO A 81 8.26 -2.21 -0.10
CA PRO A 81 8.58 -1.68 -1.42
C PRO A 81 9.08 -2.78 -2.37
N HIS A 82 8.63 -2.73 -3.62
CA HIS A 82 9.01 -3.63 -4.70
C HIS A 82 9.42 -2.84 -5.94
N GLU A 83 10.43 -3.31 -6.66
CA GLU A 83 10.80 -2.73 -7.96
C GLU A 83 10.06 -3.47 -9.08
N GLY A 84 9.32 -2.74 -9.91
CA GLY A 84 8.57 -3.33 -11.04
C GLY A 84 7.09 -3.58 -10.75
N SER A 85 6.44 -4.40 -11.59
CA SER A 85 5.04 -4.77 -11.43
C SER A 85 4.89 -5.89 -10.40
N VAL A 86 3.92 -5.76 -9.51
CA VAL A 86 3.59 -6.81 -8.54
C VAL A 86 2.74 -7.89 -9.19
N ASN A 87 3.13 -9.15 -8.97
CA ASN A 87 2.42 -10.32 -9.45
C ASN A 87 1.35 -10.78 -8.44
N GLU A 88 0.39 -11.60 -8.87
CA GLU A 88 -0.68 -12.11 -7.98
C GLU A 88 -0.11 -12.92 -6.80
N GLN A 89 0.96 -13.70 -7.03
CA GLN A 89 1.63 -14.46 -5.97
C GLN A 89 2.29 -13.54 -4.93
N GLU A 90 2.91 -12.46 -5.37
CA GLU A 90 3.56 -11.50 -4.47
C GLU A 90 2.53 -10.79 -3.61
N ASN A 91 1.36 -10.45 -4.16
CA ASN A 91 0.27 -9.88 -3.39
C ASN A 91 -0.33 -10.89 -2.38
N ALA A 92 -0.38 -12.19 -2.73
CA ALA A 92 -0.79 -13.23 -1.79
C ALA A 92 0.21 -13.39 -0.63
N CYS A 93 1.50 -13.40 -0.92
CA CYS A 93 2.54 -13.39 0.11
C CYS A 93 2.48 -12.13 0.98
N PHE A 94 2.24 -10.96 0.38
CA PHE A 94 2.04 -9.71 1.14
C PHE A 94 0.85 -9.81 2.09
N MET A 95 -0.28 -10.38 1.64
CA MET A 95 -1.47 -10.54 2.48
C MET A 95 -1.23 -11.50 3.66
N GLU A 96 -0.49 -12.57 3.42
CA GLU A 96 -0.01 -13.48 4.46
C GLU A 96 0.90 -12.76 5.45
N ASP A 97 1.96 -12.11 4.99
CA ASP A 97 2.90 -11.36 5.82
C ASP A 97 2.19 -10.29 6.65
N LEU A 98 1.24 -9.57 6.04
CA LEU A 98 0.45 -8.54 6.70
C LEU A 98 -0.41 -9.14 7.81
N PHE A 99 -1.04 -10.28 7.56
CA PHE A 99 -1.85 -10.95 8.57
C PHE A 99 -0.99 -11.49 9.72
N VAL A 100 0.17 -12.07 9.42
CA VAL A 100 1.14 -12.51 10.44
C VAL A 100 1.64 -11.33 11.27
N ALA A 101 1.94 -10.20 10.63
CA ALA A 101 2.34 -8.97 11.30
C ALA A 101 1.21 -8.41 12.19
N ALA A 102 -0.03 -8.43 11.72
CA ALA A 102 -1.20 -8.02 12.50
C ALA A 102 -1.42 -8.92 13.72
N LEU A 103 -1.23 -10.24 13.60
CA LEU A 103 -1.33 -11.15 14.75
C LEU A 103 -0.26 -10.92 15.82
N ARG A 104 0.86 -10.31 15.45
CA ARG A 104 1.98 -9.98 16.35
C ARG A 104 1.90 -8.55 16.90
N SER A 105 0.88 -7.77 16.53
CA SER A 105 0.75 -6.40 17.02
C SER A 105 0.16 -6.37 18.43
N GLU A 106 0.58 -5.39 19.23
CA GLU A 106 0.05 -5.15 20.58
C GLU A 106 -1.47 -4.94 20.55
N GLU A 107 -1.98 -4.23 19.52
CA GLU A 107 -3.42 -4.04 19.31
C GLU A 107 -4.18 -5.36 19.20
N TYR A 108 -3.64 -6.37 18.51
CA TYR A 108 -4.31 -7.66 18.40
C TYR A 108 -4.35 -8.41 19.73
N GLU A 109 -3.27 -8.30 20.52
CA GLU A 109 -3.20 -8.90 21.86
C GLU A 109 -4.24 -8.29 22.81
N GLU A 110 -4.39 -6.96 22.80
CA GLU A 110 -5.37 -6.24 23.63
C GLU A 110 -6.82 -6.55 23.25
N LEU A 111 -7.08 -6.85 21.98
CA LEU A 111 -8.41 -7.12 21.45
C LEU A 111 -8.84 -8.60 21.60
N GLN A 112 -8.02 -9.49 22.18
CA GLN A 112 -8.38 -10.91 22.28
C GLN A 112 -9.63 -11.15 23.16
N PRO A 113 -10.57 -12.01 22.73
CA PRO A 113 -10.57 -12.80 21.49
C PRO A 113 -11.11 -12.02 20.28
N ALA A 114 -10.23 -11.68 19.33
CA ALA A 114 -10.57 -10.95 18.09
C ALA A 114 -10.14 -11.70 16.82
N LYS A 115 -10.78 -11.34 15.71
CA LYS A 115 -10.34 -11.67 14.35
C LYS A 115 -9.57 -10.51 13.76
N VAL A 116 -8.71 -10.78 12.77
CA VAL A 116 -8.11 -9.76 11.92
C VAL A 116 -8.94 -9.66 10.65
N VAL A 117 -9.40 -8.45 10.36
CA VAL A 117 -10.19 -8.12 9.17
C VAL A 117 -9.28 -7.33 8.23
N VAL A 118 -8.84 -7.97 7.14
CA VAL A 118 -8.05 -7.32 6.10
C VAL A 118 -9.01 -6.70 5.08
N VAL A 119 -9.00 -5.37 5.00
CA VAL A 119 -9.76 -4.61 4.02
C VAL A 119 -8.89 -4.40 2.78
N THR A 120 -9.37 -4.87 1.63
CA THR A 120 -8.65 -4.82 0.36
C THR A 120 -9.52 -4.17 -0.71
N ASP A 121 -8.88 -3.67 -1.77
CA ASP A 121 -9.59 -3.17 -2.94
C ASP A 121 -10.36 -4.29 -3.67
N ASN A 122 -11.23 -3.89 -4.60
CA ASN A 122 -12.06 -4.83 -5.38
C ASN A 122 -11.45 -5.15 -6.76
N THR A 123 -10.12 -5.19 -6.87
CA THR A 123 -9.47 -5.59 -8.13
C THR A 123 -9.69 -7.09 -8.41
N LEU A 124 -9.75 -7.47 -9.69
CA LEU A 124 -10.04 -8.85 -10.10
C LEU A 124 -9.02 -9.88 -9.59
N ALA A 125 -7.78 -9.45 -9.35
CA ALA A 125 -6.73 -10.26 -8.74
C ALA A 125 -7.04 -10.63 -7.27
N CYS A 126 -7.87 -9.85 -6.58
CA CYS A 126 -8.13 -10.01 -5.16
C CYS A 126 -8.76 -11.37 -4.77
N SER A 127 -9.53 -12.02 -5.66
CA SER A 127 -10.13 -13.34 -5.33
C SER A 127 -9.14 -14.50 -5.38
N GLU A 128 -8.24 -14.52 -6.35
CA GLU A 128 -7.19 -15.54 -6.41
C GLU A 128 -6.12 -15.26 -5.36
N VAL A 129 -5.80 -13.99 -5.10
CA VAL A 129 -4.91 -13.56 -4.01
C VAL A 129 -5.42 -14.03 -2.64
N GLU A 130 -6.71 -13.83 -2.35
CA GLU A 130 -7.30 -14.31 -1.09
C GLU A 130 -7.18 -15.84 -0.97
N LYS A 131 -7.43 -16.57 -2.06
CA LYS A 131 -7.34 -18.03 -2.08
C LYS A 131 -5.91 -18.49 -1.83
N LEU A 132 -4.94 -17.94 -2.55
CA LEU A 132 -3.51 -18.26 -2.41
C LEU A 132 -2.99 -17.91 -1.01
N ALA A 133 -3.35 -16.74 -0.47
CA ALA A 133 -2.96 -16.35 0.89
C ALA A 133 -3.50 -17.33 1.94
N ARG A 134 -4.73 -17.83 1.78
CA ARG A 134 -5.27 -18.87 2.66
C ARG A 134 -4.54 -20.21 2.52
N GLU A 135 -4.12 -20.56 1.30
CA GLU A 135 -3.32 -21.78 1.05
C GLU A 135 -1.94 -21.68 1.70
N TYR A 136 -1.26 -20.54 1.59
CA TYR A 136 0.05 -20.31 2.22
C TYR A 136 -0.04 -20.36 3.75
N LEU A 137 -1.02 -19.65 4.33
CA LEU A 137 -1.27 -19.71 5.78
C LEU A 137 -1.59 -21.13 6.27
N ALA A 138 -2.32 -21.91 5.48
CA ALA A 138 -2.61 -23.29 5.81
C ALA A 138 -1.36 -24.19 5.73
N ALA A 139 -0.48 -23.95 4.76
CA ALA A 139 0.76 -24.70 4.57
C ALA A 139 1.78 -24.43 5.69
N ASP A 140 1.88 -23.18 6.14
CA ASP A 140 2.83 -22.78 7.19
C ASP A 140 2.42 -23.27 8.60
N GLY A 141 1.21 -23.83 8.76
CA GLY A 141 0.66 -24.23 10.06
C GLY A 141 0.38 -23.03 10.98
N ILE A 142 0.71 -21.82 10.51
CA ILE A 142 0.37 -20.53 11.08
C ILE A 142 -1.06 -20.26 10.63
N VAL A 143 -2.04 -20.79 11.36
CA VAL A 143 -3.29 -20.10 11.72
C VAL A 143 -4.51 -21.02 11.81
N ASN A 144 -5.23 -20.83 12.92
CA ASN A 144 -6.65 -21.09 13.05
C ASN A 144 -7.40 -20.20 12.04
N LEU A 145 -7.57 -20.64 10.78
CA LEU A 145 -8.09 -19.87 9.61
C LEU A 145 -9.37 -19.07 9.92
N ASN A 146 -10.09 -19.49 10.97
CA ASN A 146 -11.22 -18.80 11.56
C ASN A 146 -10.93 -17.35 12.04
N LYS A 147 -9.66 -16.97 12.22
CA LYS A 147 -9.20 -15.64 12.65
C LYS A 147 -9.01 -14.64 11.50
N LEU A 148 -8.85 -15.09 10.25
CA LEU A 148 -8.70 -14.21 9.09
C LEU A 148 -10.05 -13.97 8.40
N VAL A 149 -10.42 -12.71 8.28
CA VAL A 149 -11.55 -12.25 7.47
C VAL A 149 -11.03 -11.28 6.42
N VAL A 150 -11.40 -11.48 5.15
CA VAL A 150 -11.06 -10.56 4.07
C VAL A 150 -12.33 -9.83 3.68
N LEU A 151 -12.29 -8.49 3.69
CA LEU A 151 -13.41 -7.64 3.35
C LEU A 151 -13.07 -6.78 2.13
N ARG A 152 -13.88 -6.87 1.08
CA ARG A 152 -13.63 -6.16 -0.19
C ARG A 152 -14.37 -4.83 -0.21
N LEU A 153 -13.64 -3.77 -0.54
CA LEU A 153 -14.19 -2.43 -0.69
C LEU A 153 -15.27 -2.38 -1.78
N GLY A 154 -16.25 -1.49 -1.58
CA GLY A 154 -17.19 -1.17 -2.65
C GLY A 154 -16.45 -0.56 -3.85
N PRO A 155 -16.85 -0.86 -5.10
CA PRO A 155 -16.19 -0.31 -6.29
C PRO A 155 -16.12 1.23 -6.25
N TYR A 156 -14.97 1.79 -6.68
CA TYR A 156 -14.73 3.23 -6.76
C TYR A 156 -14.88 3.98 -5.41
N SER A 157 -14.36 3.40 -4.33
CA SER A 157 -14.52 3.94 -2.96
C SER A 157 -13.19 4.19 -2.23
N PRO A 158 -12.22 4.93 -2.82
CA PRO A 158 -10.95 5.22 -2.13
C PRO A 158 -11.18 5.97 -0.81
N MET A 159 -12.23 6.80 -0.73
CA MET A 159 -12.65 7.49 0.50
C MET A 159 -13.05 6.55 1.66
N GLN A 160 -13.24 5.27 1.40
CA GLN A 160 -13.54 4.24 2.41
C GLN A 160 -12.29 3.43 2.80
N ASN A 161 -11.11 3.80 2.27
CA ASN A 161 -9.83 3.20 2.58
C ASN A 161 -8.87 4.24 3.16
N PRO A 162 -8.74 4.34 4.50
CA PRO A 162 -7.88 5.33 5.16
C PRO A 162 -6.41 5.29 4.73
N ILE A 163 -5.92 4.17 4.20
CA ILE A 163 -4.53 4.07 3.73
C ILE A 163 -4.22 5.06 2.61
N GLU A 164 -5.22 5.50 1.84
CA GLU A 164 -5.05 6.52 0.81
C GLU A 164 -4.56 7.86 1.40
N GLU A 165 -4.99 8.21 2.61
CA GLU A 165 -4.49 9.39 3.32
C GLU A 165 -3.04 9.18 3.80
N CYS A 166 -2.71 7.96 4.25
CA CYS A 166 -1.34 7.59 4.59
C CYS A 166 -0.41 7.72 3.37
N TRP A 167 -0.87 7.29 2.18
CA TRP A 167 -0.16 7.47 0.92
C TRP A 167 0.06 8.93 0.58
N ASN A 168 -0.96 9.79 0.72
CA ASN A 168 -0.77 11.22 0.49
C ASN A 168 0.31 11.83 1.40
N SER A 169 0.33 11.45 2.68
CA SER A 169 1.36 11.88 3.63
C SER A 169 2.76 11.37 3.27
N LEU A 170 2.85 10.09 2.91
CA LEU A 170 4.11 9.47 2.45
C LEU A 170 4.63 10.16 1.20
N MET A 171 3.78 10.33 0.18
CA MET A 171 4.12 10.98 -1.08
C MET A 171 4.58 12.43 -0.85
N ALA A 172 3.94 13.18 0.04
CA ALA A 172 4.34 14.54 0.37
C ALA A 172 5.74 14.58 1.01
N LYS A 173 6.02 13.68 1.96
CA LYS A 173 7.35 13.56 2.59
C LYS A 173 8.42 13.14 1.57
N MET A 174 8.12 12.17 0.71
CA MET A 174 9.04 11.72 -0.33
C MET A 174 9.33 12.83 -1.34
N ARG A 175 8.32 13.58 -1.79
CA ARG A 175 8.51 14.74 -2.69
C ARG A 175 9.40 15.81 -2.06
N ARG A 176 9.22 16.08 -0.76
CA ARG A 176 10.07 17.02 -0.02
C ARG A 176 11.51 16.51 0.08
N PHE A 177 11.70 15.24 0.46
CA PHE A 177 13.01 14.61 0.55
C PHE A 177 13.75 14.63 -0.79
N MET A 178 13.06 14.30 -1.89
CA MET A 178 13.62 14.35 -3.24
C MET A 178 13.98 15.78 -3.66
N ALA A 179 13.18 16.77 -3.27
CA ALA A 179 13.47 18.18 -3.56
C ALA A 179 14.71 18.68 -2.81
N GLU A 180 14.88 18.29 -1.54
CA GLU A 180 16.01 18.68 -0.69
C GLU A 180 17.31 17.97 -1.10
N ARG A 181 17.25 16.68 -1.47
CA ARG A 181 18.43 15.84 -1.78
C ARG A 181 18.62 15.57 -3.25
N LYS A 182 18.03 16.40 -4.10
CA LYS A 182 17.99 16.20 -5.56
C LYS A 182 19.38 15.94 -6.17
N GLN A 183 20.40 16.68 -5.74
CA GLN A 183 21.77 16.54 -6.24
C GLN A 183 22.38 15.18 -5.87
N GLU A 184 22.13 14.69 -4.65
CA GLU A 184 22.66 13.39 -4.19
C GLU A 184 21.97 12.22 -4.90
N VAL A 185 20.67 12.32 -5.16
CA VAL A 185 19.91 11.30 -5.88
C VAL A 185 20.32 11.24 -7.35
N LEU A 186 20.58 12.40 -7.97
CA LEU A 186 21.10 12.48 -9.34
C LEU A 186 22.49 11.84 -9.48
N VAL A 187 23.38 12.04 -8.50
CA VAL A 187 24.75 11.47 -8.50
C VAL A 187 24.74 9.95 -8.24
N ARG A 188 23.81 9.43 -7.44
CA ARG A 188 23.72 7.98 -7.15
C ARG A 188 23.20 7.14 -8.33
N GLY A 189 22.58 7.75 -9.34
CA GLY A 189 22.09 7.06 -10.55
C GLY A 189 23.17 6.60 -11.53
N GLU A 190 24.45 6.90 -11.29
CA GLU A 190 25.55 6.57 -12.20
C GLU A 190 26.21 5.19 -11.94
N TYR A 191 25.88 4.51 -10.84
CA TYR A 191 26.50 3.21 -10.50
C TYR A 191 25.72 2.00 -11.03
N SER A 192 25.52 1.94 -12.35
CA SER A 192 25.26 0.65 -13.03
C SER A 192 25.57 0.72 -14.53
N ARG A 193 26.82 1.09 -14.87
CA ARG A 193 27.46 0.78 -16.16
C ARG A 193 28.88 0.24 -16.03
N SER A 194 29.20 -0.43 -14.94
CA SER A 194 30.38 -1.29 -14.85
C SER A 194 29.95 -2.75 -14.98
N ARG A 195 29.81 -3.24 -16.21
CA ARG A 195 29.98 -4.67 -16.51
C ARG A 195 31.12 -4.86 -17.49
N SER A 196 32.21 -5.32 -16.89
CA SER A 196 33.27 -6.19 -17.39
C SER A 196 34.02 -5.79 -18.66
N ILE A 197 35.27 -5.41 -18.43
CA ILE A 197 36.40 -5.81 -19.25
C ILE A 197 36.31 -7.33 -19.48
N ALA A 198 36.39 -7.73 -20.75
CA ALA A 198 36.97 -8.98 -21.20
C ALA A 198 38.07 -8.60 -22.20
#